data_AF-A0A380TTL2-F1
#
_entry.id   AF-A0A380TTL2-F1
#
_cell.length_a   1.000
_cell.length_b   1.000
_cell.length_c   1.000
_cell.angle_alpha   90.00
_cell.angle_beta   90.00
_cell.angle_gamma   90.00
#
_symmetry.space_group_name_H-M   'P 1'
#
loop_
_entity.id
_entity.type
_entity.pdbx_description
1 polymer ?
#
loop_
_entity_poly.entity_id
_entity_poly.type
_entity_poly.pdbx_seq_one_letter_code
_entity_poly.pdbx_strand_id
1 'polypeptide(L)'
;MLDKIIGSVLSNMLGGSNNNTSGSIVTDVLGSLIRNQGGMEGIFNQLQKGGLDDLLNSWIGTEKNQPLNPNQVNDVFGEETLSQVAQQAGV
;
A
#
# COMPACT_ATOMS: atom_id res chain seq x y z
N MET A 1 16.65 -25.34 -7.12
CA MET A 1 17.29 -24.17 -6.45
C MET A 1 16.27 -23.16 -5.91
N LEU A 2 14.99 -23.27 -6.31
CA LEU A 2 13.89 -22.45 -5.78
C LEU A 2 13.45 -22.90 -4.37
N ASP A 3 13.54 -24.19 -4.06
CA ASP A 3 13.17 -24.74 -2.75
C ASP A 3 14.03 -24.21 -1.59
N LYS A 4 15.29 -23.83 -1.86
CA LYS A 4 16.20 -23.27 -0.86
C LYS A 4 15.86 -21.81 -0.52
N ILE A 5 15.30 -21.07 -1.47
CA ILE A 5 14.88 -19.68 -1.26
C ILE A 5 13.57 -19.67 -0.46
N ILE A 6 12.62 -20.54 -0.79
CA ILE A 6 11.36 -20.65 -0.04
C ILE A 6 11.62 -21.12 1.40
N GLY A 7 12.54 -22.07 1.59
CA GLY A 7 12.95 -22.54 2.92
C GLY A 7 13.61 -21.45 3.77
N SER A 8 14.43 -20.57 3.19
CA SER A 8 15.06 -19.48 3.96
C SER A 8 14.09 -18.34 4.28
N VAL A 9 13.16 -18.02 3.37
CA VAL A 9 12.16 -16.97 3.60
C VAL A 9 11.13 -17.41 4.65
N LEU A 10 10.70 -18.69 4.63
CA LEU A 10 9.85 -19.24 5.70
C LEU A 10 10.60 -19.37 7.03
N SER A 11 11.88 -19.77 7.02
CA SER A 11 12.66 -19.89 8.25
C SER A 11 12.92 -18.53 8.92
N ASN A 12 13.12 -17.46 8.13
CA ASN A 12 13.30 -16.11 8.65
C ASN A 12 11.97 -15.47 9.09
N MET A 13 10.85 -15.87 8.49
CA MET A 13 9.51 -15.42 8.89
C MET A 13 8.96 -16.15 10.12
N LEU A 14 9.29 -17.44 10.28
CA LEU A 14 8.70 -18.31 11.30
C LEU A 14 9.61 -18.49 12.53
N GLY A 15 10.93 -18.30 12.40
CA GLY A 15 11.91 -18.59 13.46
C GLY A 15 12.33 -17.41 14.35
N GLY A 16 11.76 -16.22 14.20
CA GLY A 16 12.25 -15.01 14.86
C GLY A 16 11.15 -14.10 15.36
N SER A 17 10.49 -14.51 16.45
CA SER A 17 9.57 -13.66 17.21
C SER A 17 10.26 -12.37 17.67
N ASN A 18 9.96 -11.24 17.00
CA ASN A 18 10.14 -9.91 17.57
C ASN A 18 9.20 -8.87 16.93
N ASN A 19 7.90 -8.97 17.23
CA ASN A 19 6.96 -7.83 17.38
C ASN A 19 7.01 -6.67 16.35
N ASN A 20 7.28 -6.91 15.05
CA ASN A 20 7.26 -5.86 14.01
C ASN A 20 6.81 -6.32 12.60
N THR A 21 6.44 -7.59 12.40
CA THR A 21 6.14 -8.14 11.06
C THR A 21 4.87 -7.58 10.42
N SER A 22 3.87 -7.18 11.22
CA SER A 22 2.66 -6.51 10.71
C SER A 22 2.92 -5.08 10.23
N GLY A 23 3.93 -4.41 10.79
CA GLY A 23 4.40 -3.11 10.30
C GLY A 23 5.13 -3.24 8.97
N SER A 24 5.87 -4.33 8.77
CA SER A 24 6.58 -4.61 7.51
C SER A 24 5.60 -4.74 6.36
N ILE A 25 4.60 -5.64 6.46
CA ILE A 25 3.73 -5.92 5.31
C ILE A 25 2.91 -4.71 4.87
N VAL A 26 2.39 -3.92 5.82
CA VAL A 26 1.67 -2.68 5.50
C VAL A 26 2.61 -1.64 4.86
N THR A 27 3.84 -1.53 5.36
CA THR A 27 4.84 -0.62 4.78
C THR A 27 5.28 -1.08 3.40
N ASP A 28 5.38 -2.39 3.16
CA ASP A 28 5.76 -2.99 1.89
C ASP A 28 4.65 -2.85 0.83
N VAL A 29 3.39 -3.08 1.22
CA VAL A 29 2.19 -2.78 0.41
C VAL A 29 2.17 -1.32 0.02
N LEU A 30 2.30 -0.42 1.00
CA LEU A 30 2.19 1.02 0.78
C LEU A 30 3.36 1.55 -0.08
N GLY A 31 4.57 1.07 0.19
CA GLY A 31 5.75 1.40 -0.61
C GLY A 31 5.64 0.91 -2.05
N SER A 32 5.06 -0.28 -2.27
CA SER A 32 4.83 -0.82 -3.61
C SER A 32 3.74 -0.06 -4.36
N LEU A 33 2.64 0.29 -3.69
CA LEU A 33 1.59 1.14 -4.27
C LEU A 33 2.15 2.52 -4.68
N ILE A 34 2.91 3.18 -3.80
CA ILE A 34 3.53 4.48 -4.10
C ILE A 34 4.44 4.36 -5.31
N ARG A 35 5.30 3.33 -5.39
CA ARG A 35 6.17 3.12 -6.55
C ARG A 35 5.39 2.85 -7.84
N ASN A 36 4.38 1.98 -7.80
CA ASN A 36 3.58 1.63 -8.98
C ASN A 36 2.81 2.82 -9.54
N GLN A 37 2.44 3.79 -8.69
CA GLN A 37 1.75 5.00 -9.14
C GLN A 37 2.69 6.12 -9.61
N GLY A 38 4.01 5.95 -9.56
CA GLY A 38 4.97 6.99 -9.95
C GLY A 38 5.38 7.91 -8.79
N GLY A 39 5.34 7.41 -7.56
CA GLY A 39 5.68 8.15 -6.35
C GLY A 39 4.47 8.86 -5.72
N MET A 40 4.74 9.72 -4.73
CA MET A 40 3.69 10.46 -4.01
C MET A 40 2.90 11.41 -4.92
N GLU A 41 3.54 12.00 -5.93
CA GLU A 41 2.88 12.84 -6.94
C GLU A 41 1.87 12.03 -7.76
N GLY A 42 2.19 10.78 -8.06
CA GLY A 42 1.28 9.84 -8.73
C GLY A 42 0.04 9.51 -7.90
N ILE A 43 0.23 9.25 -6.61
CA ILE A 43 -0.87 9.03 -5.65
C ILE A 43 -1.78 10.26 -5.61
N PHE A 44 -1.19 11.46 -5.53
CA PHE A 44 -1.95 12.71 -5.52
C PHE A 44 -2.78 12.90 -6.79
N ASN A 45 -2.15 12.68 -7.96
CA ASN A 45 -2.82 12.75 -9.25
C ASN A 45 -3.99 11.76 -9.37
N GLN A 46 -3.86 10.55 -8.82
CA GLN A 46 -4.95 9.57 -8.87
C GLN A 46 -6.12 9.96 -7.96
N LEU A 47 -5.84 10.41 -6.73
CA LEU A 47 -6.89 10.91 -5.83
C LEU A 47 -7.61 12.11 -6.44
N GLN A 48 -6.87 13.03 -7.08
CA GLN A 48 -7.44 14.17 -7.79
C GLN A 48 -8.30 13.74 -8.99
N LYS A 49 -7.83 12.79 -9.81
CA LYS A 49 -8.62 12.21 -10.91
C LYS A 49 -9.89 11.51 -10.43
N GLY A 50 -9.87 10.94 -9.24
CA GLY A 50 -11.04 10.35 -8.57
C GLY A 50 -12.01 11.36 -7.96
N GLY A 51 -11.75 12.67 -8.10
CA GLY A 51 -12.59 13.74 -7.56
C GLY A 51 -12.49 13.88 -6.03
N LEU A 52 -11.38 13.44 -5.43
CA LEU A 52 -11.14 13.51 -3.99
C LEU A 52 -10.33 14.75 -3.58
N ASP A 53 -10.52 15.88 -4.26
CA ASP A 53 -9.80 17.13 -3.96
C ASP A 53 -10.05 17.62 -2.52
N ASP A 54 -11.26 17.47 -2.00
CA ASP A 54 -11.58 17.86 -0.62
C ASP A 54 -10.84 17.00 0.42
N LEU A 55 -10.65 15.71 0.13
CA LEU A 55 -9.85 14.81 0.95
C LEU A 55 -8.38 15.25 0.93
N LEU A 56 -7.84 15.56 -0.26
CA LEU A 56 -6.46 16.03 -0.42
C LEU A 56 -6.22 17.36 0.31
N ASN A 57 -7.16 18.30 0.19
CA ASN A 57 -7.12 19.58 0.91
C ASN A 57 -7.13 19.38 2.42
N SER A 58 -7.88 18.39 2.93
CA SER A 58 -7.88 18.07 4.36
C SER A 58 -6.52 17.58 4.89
N TRP A 59 -5.70 16.95 4.02
CA TRP A 59 -4.38 16.41 4.37
C TRP A 59 -3.24 17.43 4.21
N ILE A 60 -3.38 18.36 3.27
CA ILE A 60 -2.42 19.46 3.09
C ILE A 60 -2.67 20.57 4.12
N GLY A 61 -3.94 20.79 4.47
CA GLY A 61 -4.37 21.79 5.43
C GLY A 61 -4.02 21.44 6.88
N THR A 62 -4.41 22.34 7.78
CA THR A 62 -4.29 22.15 9.24
C THR A 62 -5.56 21.58 9.87
N GLU A 63 -6.57 21.30 9.05
CA GLU A 63 -7.82 20.71 9.49
C GLU A 63 -7.64 19.22 9.85
N LYS A 64 -8.69 18.61 10.39
CA LYS A 64 -8.66 17.18 10.68
C LYS A 64 -8.64 16.40 9.35
N ASN A 65 -7.62 15.57 9.17
CA ASN A 65 -7.54 14.64 8.05
C ASN A 65 -8.83 13.84 7.90
N GLN A 66 -9.46 13.96 6.74
CA GLN A 66 -10.64 13.16 6.44
C GLN A 66 -10.25 11.69 6.23
N PRO A 67 -11.07 10.74 6.71
CA PRO A 67 -10.84 9.32 6.46
C PRO A 67 -11.14 9.01 4.99
N LEU A 68 -10.26 8.22 4.37
CA LEU A 68 -10.50 7.64 3.06
C LEU A 68 -11.20 6.28 3.22
N ASN A 69 -12.33 6.08 2.55
CA ASN A 69 -13.09 4.83 2.63
C ASN A 69 -12.50 3.76 1.69
N PRO A 70 -12.59 2.46 2.02
CA PRO A 70 -12.09 1.39 1.17
C PRO A 70 -12.67 1.39 -0.25
N ASN A 71 -13.95 1.73 -0.41
CA ASN A 71 -14.58 1.81 -1.73
C ASN A 71 -13.92 2.89 -2.60
N GLN A 72 -13.59 4.05 -2.01
CA GLN A 72 -12.91 5.14 -2.71
C GLN A 72 -11.48 4.75 -3.13
N VAL A 73 -10.80 3.89 -2.36
CA VAL A 73 -9.49 3.34 -2.74
C VAL A 73 -9.62 2.50 -4.02
N ASN A 74 -10.65 1.65 -4.10
CA ASN A 74 -10.92 0.85 -5.29
C ASN A 74 -11.31 1.72 -6.49
N ASP A 75 -12.14 2.74 -6.28
CA ASP A 75 -12.56 3.65 -7.35
C ASP A 75 -11.39 4.45 -7.95
N VAL A 76 -10.40 4.80 -7.11
CA VAL A 76 -9.23 5.60 -7.52
C VAL A 76 -8.14 4.75 -8.17
N PHE A 77 -7.80 3.61 -7.57
CA PHE A 77 -6.64 2.81 -8.00
C PHE A 77 -7.02 1.61 -8.88
N GLY A 78 -8.29 1.20 -8.84
CA GLY A 78 -8.80 0.05 -9.57
C GLY A 78 -8.39 -1.29 -8.97
N GLU A 79 -9.23 -2.30 -9.20
CA GLU A 79 -9.04 -3.65 -8.68
C GLU A 79 -7.74 -4.30 -9.19
N GLU A 80 -7.37 -4.03 -10.44
CA GLU A 80 -6.14 -4.57 -11.04
C GLU A 80 -4.90 -4.08 -10.29
N THR A 81 -4.79 -2.77 -10.02
CA THR A 81 -3.62 -2.22 -9.32
C THR A 81 -3.55 -2.75 -7.89
N LEU A 82 -4.69 -2.78 -7.21
CA LEU A 82 -4.76 -3.29 -5.83
C LEU A 82 -4.38 -4.77 -5.78
N SER A 83 -4.82 -5.57 -6.77
CA SER A 83 -4.46 -6.98 -6.88
C SER A 83 -2.96 -7.17 -7.13
N GLN A 84 -2.36 -6.36 -8.00
CA GLN A 84 -0.91 -6.40 -8.24
C GLN A 84 -0.11 -6.06 -6.99
N VAL A 85 -0.54 -5.03 -6.24
CA VAL A 85 0.12 -4.64 -4.99
C VAL A 85 -0.05 -5.73 -3.92
N ALA A 86 -1.22 -6.35 -3.81
CA ALA A 86 -1.47 -7.46 -2.90
C ALA A 86 -0.55 -8.66 -3.20
N GLN A 87 -0.45 -9.04 -4.49
CA GLN A 87 0.45 -10.10 -4.94
C GLN A 87 1.92 -9.80 -4.62
N GLN A 88 2.36 -8.55 -4.83
CA GLN A 88 3.73 -8.12 -4.50
C GLN A 88 4.01 -8.17 -2.99
N ALA A 89 2.99 -7.92 -2.17
CA ALA A 89 3.08 -8.02 -0.73
C ALA A 89 2.88 -9.44 -0.18
N GLY A 90 2.49 -10.40 -1.02
CA GLY A 90 2.25 -11.79 -0.63
C GLY A 90 0.96 -11.99 0.17
N VAL A 91 -0.07 -11.17 -0.08
CA VAL A 91 -1.42 -11.27 0.52
C VAL A 91 -2.48 -11.54 -0.52
#